data_AF-A0A8H4AKT3-F1
#
_entry.id   AF-A0A8H4AKT3-F1
#
_cell.length_a   1.000
_cell.length_b   1.000
_cell.length_c   1.000
_cell.angle_alpha   90.00
_cell.angle_beta   90.00
_cell.angle_gamma   90.00
#
_symmetry.space_group_name_H-M   'P 1'
#
loop_
_entity.id
_entity.type
_entity.pdbx_description
1 polymer ?
#
loop_
_entity_poly.entity_id
_entity_poly.type
_entity_poly.pdbx_seq_one_letter_code
_entity_poly.pdbx_strand_id
1 'polypeptide(L)'
;MSSRLVAKFARIEGENVVKLGKKKKRLGVRELPKSNEQIDRLTWVQRMSNVFDKEKNKETREKLIKEYNTPYWKDLIELKKFGEKLWEAAPGLVNAEQALYMPNIRARSLSNPKIDTTDLLQNHTSLVVISFNQYGEEHVKTFIEPFFKNFSGHAKIQNLKVTIETNFVKSLIIKLFVIPSLRRSIPESLHKNYIFMFNKDTNLYEALGMDNLYRGYTFLVDSNCKIRWFAHGRATSNELETMLKLIKLLDNENVKSC
;
A
#
# COMPACT_ATOMS: atom_id res chain seq x y z
N MET A 1 -0.28 -27.60 -33.33
CA MET A 1 -0.17 -28.16 -31.96
C MET A 1 -1.46 -28.91 -31.65
N SER A 2 -1.36 -30.21 -31.33
CA SER A 2 -2.49 -31.15 -31.25
C SER A 2 -3.48 -30.83 -30.11
N SER A 3 -4.79 -30.92 -30.38
CA SER A 3 -5.88 -30.56 -29.44
C SER A 3 -5.85 -31.33 -28.11
N ARG A 4 -5.18 -32.50 -28.07
CA ARG A 4 -4.95 -33.28 -26.85
C ARG A 4 -3.98 -32.61 -25.87
N LEU A 5 -3.00 -31.84 -26.35
CA LEU A 5 -2.10 -31.07 -25.49
C LEU A 5 -2.84 -29.89 -24.84
N VAL A 6 -3.69 -29.19 -25.60
CA VAL A 6 -4.49 -28.08 -25.09
C VAL A 6 -5.47 -28.55 -24.01
N ALA A 7 -6.13 -29.69 -24.22
CA ALA A 7 -7.05 -30.27 -23.22
C ALA A 7 -6.32 -30.77 -21.96
N LYS A 8 -5.10 -31.30 -22.08
CA LYS A 8 -4.30 -31.75 -20.94
C LYS A 8 -3.75 -30.57 -20.14
N PHE A 9 -3.35 -29.47 -20.79
CA PHE A 9 -2.98 -28.22 -20.14
C PHE A 9 -4.16 -27.57 -19.41
N ALA A 10 -5.34 -27.50 -20.04
CA ALA A 10 -6.55 -26.95 -19.41
C ALA A 10 -6.99 -27.76 -18.18
N ARG A 11 -6.79 -29.09 -18.18
CA ARG A 11 -7.12 -29.97 -17.04
C ARG A 11 -6.13 -29.82 -15.88
N ILE A 12 -4.84 -29.64 -16.18
CA ILE A 12 -3.78 -29.35 -15.19
C ILE A 12 -3.95 -27.93 -14.62
N GLU A 13 -4.40 -26.96 -15.42
CA GLU A 13 -4.73 -25.61 -14.95
C GLU A 13 -6.01 -25.60 -14.10
N GLY A 14 -7.03 -26.38 -14.46
CA GLY A 14 -8.24 -26.55 -13.66
C GLY A 14 -7.98 -27.14 -12.26
N GLU A 15 -7.10 -28.13 -12.13
CA GLU A 15 -6.72 -28.70 -10.82
C GLU A 15 -5.81 -27.78 -9.99
N ASN A 16 -4.99 -26.94 -10.63
CA ASN A 16 -4.12 -25.99 -9.93
C ASN A 16 -4.86 -24.71 -9.47
N VAL A 17 -5.89 -24.27 -10.20
CA VAL A 17 -6.74 -23.15 -9.77
C VAL A 17 -7.58 -23.53 -8.55
N VAL A 18 -8.01 -24.79 -8.43
CA VAL A 18 -8.75 -25.30 -7.26
C VAL A 18 -7.86 -25.44 -6.01
N LYS A 19 -6.52 -25.45 -6.15
CA LYS A 19 -5.56 -25.56 -5.02
C LYS A 19 -4.93 -24.25 -4.52
N LEU A 20 -5.40 -23.08 -4.95
CA LEU A 20 -5.07 -21.80 -4.30
C LEU A 20 -6.14 -21.35 -3.30
N GLY A 21 -6.58 -22.28 -2.44
CA GLY A 21 -7.11 -21.97 -1.12
C GLY A 21 -6.02 -21.41 -0.20
N LYS A 22 -5.31 -20.34 -0.59
CA LYS A 22 -4.48 -19.58 0.34
C LYS A 22 -5.46 -18.94 1.34
N LYS A 23 -5.48 -19.45 2.58
CA LYS A 23 -6.09 -18.79 3.73
C LYS A 23 -5.79 -17.28 3.61
N LYS A 24 -6.81 -16.41 3.53
CA LYS A 24 -6.62 -14.96 3.36
C LYS A 24 -5.60 -14.48 4.40
N LYS A 25 -4.35 -14.26 3.98
CA LYS A 25 -3.24 -13.85 4.86
C LYS A 25 -3.64 -12.49 5.43
N ARG A 26 -3.61 -12.34 6.76
CA ARG A 26 -3.83 -11.05 7.39
C ARG A 26 -2.67 -10.12 7.00
N LEU A 27 -3.00 -8.89 6.63
CA LEU A 27 -2.03 -7.89 6.19
C LEU A 27 -1.66 -7.01 7.36
N GLY A 28 -0.37 -6.66 7.48
CA GLY A 28 0.17 -5.82 8.54
C GLY A 28 1.29 -6.47 9.35
N VAL A 29 1.68 -5.80 10.43
CA VAL A 29 2.68 -6.25 11.42
C VAL A 29 2.03 -6.64 12.74
N ARG A 30 2.68 -7.51 13.52
CA ARG A 30 2.12 -8.04 14.77
C ARG A 30 2.15 -7.05 15.92
N GLU A 31 3.18 -6.23 15.98
CA GLU A 31 3.39 -5.25 17.04
C GLU A 31 3.05 -3.86 16.55
N LEU A 32 2.48 -3.03 17.43
CA LEU A 32 2.24 -1.63 17.13
C LEU A 32 3.60 -0.96 16.86
N PRO A 33 3.82 -0.41 15.66
CA PRO A 33 5.10 0.22 15.37
C PRO A 33 5.25 1.49 16.21
N LYS A 34 6.40 1.66 16.87
CA LYS A 34 6.68 2.84 17.69
C LYS A 34 7.10 4.02 16.80
N SER A 35 6.53 5.21 17.05
CA SER A 35 7.13 6.45 16.57
C SER A 35 8.43 6.72 17.34
N ASN A 36 9.42 7.28 16.64
CA ASN A 36 10.74 7.62 17.19
C ASN A 36 11.73 6.50 17.57
N GLU A 37 11.52 5.22 17.26
CA GLU A 37 12.66 4.29 17.30
C GLU A 37 13.69 4.69 16.22
N GLN A 38 14.82 5.27 16.65
CA GLN A 38 16.05 5.28 15.85
C GLN A 38 16.20 3.86 15.32
N ILE A 39 16.06 3.65 14.01
CA ILE A 39 16.54 2.41 13.42
C ILE A 39 18.02 2.44 13.74
N ASP A 40 18.43 1.54 14.62
CA ASP A 40 19.78 1.47 15.11
C ASP A 40 20.67 1.20 13.89
N ARG A 41 21.32 2.25 13.40
CA ARG A 41 22.21 2.16 12.23
C ARG A 41 23.37 1.20 12.51
N LEU A 42 23.60 0.87 13.78
CA LEU A 42 24.64 -0.04 14.25
C LEU A 42 24.40 -1.49 13.81
N THR A 43 23.16 -1.99 13.78
CA THR A 43 22.85 -3.33 13.24
C THR A 43 22.98 -3.39 11.71
N TRP A 44 22.86 -2.24 11.04
CA TRP A 44 23.06 -2.10 9.59
C TRP A 44 24.54 -2.03 9.20
N VAL A 45 25.38 -1.31 9.94
CA VAL A 45 26.83 -1.25 9.71
C VAL A 45 27.48 -2.60 10.00
N GLN A 46 27.02 -3.33 11.02
CA GLN A 46 27.50 -4.69 11.31
C GLN A 46 27.10 -5.69 10.21
N ARG A 47 25.92 -5.55 9.57
CA ARG A 47 25.56 -6.34 8.36
C ARG A 47 26.27 -5.89 7.07
N MET A 48 26.77 -4.65 7.02
CA MET A 48 27.51 -4.09 5.88
C MET A 48 29.03 -4.30 5.98
N SER A 49 29.56 -4.66 7.15
CA SER A 49 30.98 -4.95 7.33
C SER A 49 31.44 -6.23 6.59
N ASN A 50 30.50 -7.11 6.24
CA ASN A 50 30.75 -8.29 5.38
C ASN A 50 30.63 -8.00 3.88
N VAL A 51 30.42 -6.73 3.47
CA VAL A 51 30.27 -6.32 2.06
C VAL A 51 31.50 -5.56 1.55
N PHE A 52 32.48 -5.31 2.43
CA PHE A 52 33.73 -4.65 2.07
C PHE A 52 34.88 -5.62 1.74
N ASP A 53 34.58 -6.81 1.25
CA ASP A 53 35.51 -7.51 0.36
C ASP A 53 35.38 -6.93 -1.05
N LYS A 54 36.21 -5.93 -1.32
CA LYS A 54 36.47 -5.40 -2.65
C LYS A 54 37.10 -6.50 -3.51
N GLU A 55 36.27 -7.26 -4.24
CA GLU A 55 36.56 -7.77 -5.62
C GLU A 55 35.49 -8.76 -6.15
N LYS A 56 34.24 -8.34 -6.31
CA LYS A 56 33.31 -8.98 -7.28
C LYS A 56 32.53 -7.94 -8.09
N ASN A 57 33.24 -7.38 -9.05
CA ASN A 57 32.76 -6.42 -10.04
C ASN A 57 32.19 -7.12 -11.30
N LYS A 58 31.25 -6.44 -11.97
CA LYS A 58 30.41 -6.83 -13.13
C LYS A 58 29.19 -7.70 -12.84
N GLU A 59 29.34 -8.90 -12.27
CA GLU A 59 28.18 -9.81 -12.06
C GLU A 59 27.11 -9.22 -11.13
N THR A 60 27.53 -8.49 -10.09
CA THR A 60 26.63 -7.80 -9.17
C THR A 60 25.89 -6.64 -9.86
N ARG A 61 26.55 -5.95 -10.81
CA ARG A 61 25.92 -4.87 -11.60
C ARG A 61 24.90 -5.45 -12.57
N GLU A 62 25.21 -6.55 -13.24
CA GLU A 62 24.28 -7.24 -14.13
C GLU A 62 23.08 -7.82 -13.38
N LYS A 63 23.28 -8.37 -12.19
CA LYS A 63 22.18 -8.78 -11.29
C LYS A 63 21.31 -7.60 -10.88
N LEU A 64 21.90 -6.47 -10.51
CA LEU A 64 21.15 -5.25 -10.16
C LEU A 64 20.39 -4.67 -11.36
N ILE A 65 20.96 -4.69 -12.57
CA ILE A 65 20.31 -4.24 -13.81
C ILE A 65 19.15 -5.17 -14.21
N LYS A 66 19.35 -6.49 -14.06
CA LYS A 66 18.33 -7.50 -14.32
C LYS A 66 17.19 -7.39 -13.28
N GLU A 67 17.51 -7.15 -12.02
CA GLU A 67 16.54 -6.85 -10.95
C GLU A 67 15.82 -5.51 -11.14
N TYR A 68 16.43 -4.54 -11.84
CA TYR A 68 15.82 -3.24 -12.08
C TYR A 68 14.72 -3.28 -13.15
N ASN A 69 14.91 -4.08 -14.21
CA ASN A 69 13.93 -4.19 -15.30
C ASN A 69 12.86 -5.26 -15.06
N THR A 70 13.19 -6.37 -14.38
CA THR A 70 12.26 -7.50 -14.23
C THR A 70 10.95 -7.20 -13.49
N PRO A 71 10.90 -6.41 -12.39
CA PRO A 71 9.67 -6.24 -11.62
C PRO A 71 8.62 -5.42 -12.38
N TYR A 72 9.00 -4.32 -13.04
CA TYR A 72 8.05 -3.48 -13.79
C TYR A 72 7.40 -4.24 -14.96
N TRP A 73 8.20 -5.00 -15.72
CA TRP A 73 7.67 -5.84 -16.81
C TRP A 73 6.84 -7.01 -16.30
N LYS A 74 7.27 -7.66 -15.21
CA LYS A 74 6.50 -8.72 -14.56
C LYS A 74 5.13 -8.21 -14.12
N ASP A 75 5.09 -7.05 -13.48
CA ASP A 75 3.85 -6.43 -12.99
C ASP A 75 2.90 -6.08 -14.14
N LEU A 76 3.43 -5.61 -15.27
CA LEU A 76 2.64 -5.40 -16.49
C LEU A 76 2.08 -6.69 -17.08
N ILE A 77 2.89 -7.74 -17.16
CA ILE A 77 2.44 -9.04 -17.68
C ILE A 77 1.34 -9.62 -16.77
N GLU A 78 1.52 -9.52 -15.46
CA GLU A 78 0.52 -9.95 -14.49
C GLU A 78 -0.77 -9.13 -14.61
N LEU A 79 -0.65 -7.79 -14.72
CA LEU A 79 -1.78 -6.90 -14.91
C LEU A 79 -2.54 -7.23 -16.20
N LYS A 80 -1.84 -7.52 -17.30
CA LYS A 80 -2.46 -7.93 -18.56
C LYS A 80 -3.16 -9.28 -18.45
N LYS A 81 -2.62 -10.21 -17.66
CA LYS A 81 -3.16 -11.57 -17.51
C LYS A 81 -4.37 -11.64 -16.57
N PHE A 82 -4.29 -10.97 -15.43
CA PHE A 82 -5.29 -11.09 -14.36
C PHE A 82 -6.12 -9.82 -14.14
N GLY A 83 -5.77 -8.72 -14.82
CA GLY A 83 -6.43 -7.44 -14.68
C GLY A 83 -6.00 -6.66 -13.43
N GLU A 84 -6.62 -5.49 -13.30
CA GLU A 84 -6.46 -4.58 -12.16
C GLU A 84 -7.08 -5.13 -10.87
N LYS A 85 -8.12 -5.96 -10.99
CA LYS A 85 -8.88 -6.53 -9.88
C LYS A 85 -8.71 -8.05 -9.83
N LEU A 86 -8.18 -8.54 -8.72
CA LEU A 86 -7.94 -9.99 -8.51
C LEU A 86 -9.08 -10.67 -7.76
N TRP A 87 -9.71 -9.95 -6.84
CA TRP A 87 -10.81 -10.41 -6.00
C TRP A 87 -11.53 -9.18 -5.42
N GLU A 88 -12.80 -9.34 -5.03
CA GLU A 88 -13.57 -8.29 -4.35
C GLU A 88 -13.33 -8.27 -2.84
N ALA A 89 -13.27 -7.07 -2.28
CA ALA A 89 -13.05 -6.87 -0.86
C ALA A 89 -14.13 -7.55 0.00
N ALA A 90 -13.73 -7.89 1.23
CA ALA A 90 -14.64 -8.56 2.15
C ALA A 90 -15.84 -7.65 2.49
N PRO A 91 -17.05 -8.21 2.68
CA PRO A 91 -18.23 -7.43 3.03
C PRO A 91 -18.23 -6.92 4.48
N GLY A 92 -17.25 -7.34 5.29
CA GLY A 92 -17.17 -7.09 6.73
C GLY A 92 -15.77 -6.68 7.19
N LEU A 93 -15.71 -6.09 8.39
CA LEU A 93 -14.45 -5.79 9.07
C LEU A 93 -13.82 -7.07 9.63
N VAL A 94 -12.49 -7.09 9.67
CA VAL A 94 -11.73 -8.04 10.48
C VAL A 94 -11.95 -7.71 11.96
N ASN A 95 -12.08 -8.71 12.83
CA ASN A 95 -12.18 -8.48 14.28
C ASN A 95 -10.90 -7.81 14.81
N ALA A 96 -11.04 -6.85 15.72
CA ALA A 96 -9.91 -6.08 16.26
C ALA A 96 -8.82 -6.97 16.91
N GLU A 97 -9.20 -8.07 17.55
CA GLU A 97 -8.28 -9.03 18.18
C GLU A 97 -7.42 -9.80 17.16
N GLN A 98 -7.95 -10.02 15.96
CA GLN A 98 -7.28 -10.77 14.89
C GLN A 98 -6.60 -9.87 13.85
N ALA A 99 -6.91 -8.58 13.87
CA ALA A 99 -6.36 -7.61 12.96
C ALA A 99 -4.90 -7.29 13.32
N LEU A 100 -4.07 -7.17 12.28
CA LEU A 100 -2.67 -6.77 12.41
C LEU A 100 -2.55 -5.24 12.26
N TYR A 101 -1.45 -4.69 12.73
CA TYR A 101 -1.18 -3.26 12.69
C TYR A 101 -0.71 -2.81 11.31
N MET A 102 -1.09 -1.59 10.94
CA MET A 102 -0.54 -0.89 9.80
C MET A 102 0.96 -0.64 10.05
N PRO A 103 1.86 -1.11 9.17
CA PRO A 103 3.29 -0.82 9.30
C PRO A 103 3.54 0.70 9.26
N ASN A 104 4.48 1.17 10.06
CA ASN A 104 4.84 2.58 10.05
C ASN A 104 5.62 2.94 8.78
N ILE A 105 5.18 3.98 8.08
CA ILE A 105 5.80 4.51 6.90
C ILE A 105 6.48 5.83 7.28
N ARG A 106 7.80 5.83 7.23
CA ARG A 106 8.62 7.04 7.42
C ARG A 106 8.73 7.78 6.12
N ALA A 107 8.07 8.94 6.05
CA ALA A 107 7.88 9.66 4.81
C ALA A 107 7.90 11.17 5.01
N ARG A 108 7.66 11.88 3.92
CA ARG A 108 7.40 13.32 3.89
C ARG A 108 5.90 13.54 3.66
N SER A 109 5.29 14.51 4.32
CA SER A 109 3.98 15.03 3.90
C SER A 109 4.12 16.35 3.12
N LEU A 110 3.02 16.88 2.60
CA LEU A 110 3.05 18.24 2.04
C LEU A 110 3.38 19.28 3.12
N SER A 111 2.97 19.08 4.38
CA SER A 111 3.24 20.03 5.47
C SER A 111 4.61 19.85 6.12
N ASN A 112 5.07 18.62 6.33
CA ASN A 112 6.28 18.33 7.11
C ASN A 112 7.25 17.42 6.32
N PRO A 113 8.55 17.77 6.25
CA PRO A 113 9.55 16.94 5.58
C PRO A 113 9.77 15.55 6.19
N LYS A 114 9.47 15.33 7.47
CA LYS A 114 9.63 14.05 8.16
C LYS A 114 8.43 13.74 9.03
N ILE A 115 7.75 12.64 8.73
CA ILE A 115 6.59 12.15 9.48
C ILE A 115 6.67 10.63 9.65
N ASP A 116 6.03 10.15 10.71
CA ASP A 116 5.68 8.76 10.92
C ASP A 116 4.17 8.60 10.69
N THR A 117 3.74 7.70 9.80
CA THR A 117 2.30 7.53 9.52
C THR A 117 1.53 7.04 10.74
N THR A 118 2.19 6.30 11.64
CA THR A 118 1.52 5.79 12.84
C THR A 118 1.02 6.92 13.74
N ASP A 119 1.75 8.03 13.86
CA ASP A 119 1.31 9.20 14.63
C ASP A 119 0.08 9.86 14.01
N LEU A 120 -0.04 9.82 12.68
CA LEU A 120 -1.20 10.35 11.97
C LEU A 120 -2.43 9.43 12.12
N LEU A 121 -2.22 8.11 12.16
CA LEU A 121 -3.28 7.10 12.21
C LEU A 121 -3.89 6.94 13.61
N GLN A 122 -3.10 7.15 14.66
CA GLN A 122 -3.57 7.05 16.04
C GLN A 122 -4.79 7.93 16.28
N ASN A 123 -5.78 7.39 17.00
CA ASN A 123 -7.02 8.08 17.39
C ASN A 123 -7.94 8.49 16.21
N HIS A 124 -7.68 8.02 15.00
CA HIS A 124 -8.48 8.34 13.81
C HIS A 124 -8.96 7.10 13.07
N THR A 125 -10.19 7.16 12.57
CA THR A 125 -10.71 6.22 11.57
C THR A 125 -10.16 6.63 10.21
N SER A 126 -9.26 5.83 9.63
CA SER A 126 -8.45 6.27 8.49
C SER A 126 -8.67 5.40 7.24
N LEU A 127 -9.05 6.04 6.13
CA LEU A 127 -8.96 5.45 4.79
C LEU A 127 -7.55 5.69 4.26
N VAL A 128 -6.69 4.68 4.33
CA VAL A 128 -5.33 4.76 3.80
C VAL A 128 -5.31 4.23 2.37
N VAL A 129 -4.83 5.05 1.45
CA VAL A 129 -4.68 4.68 0.04
C VAL A 129 -3.22 4.75 -0.38
N ILE A 130 -2.75 3.76 -1.12
CA ILE A 130 -1.36 3.65 -1.56
C ILE A 130 -1.32 3.49 -3.09
N SER A 131 -0.52 4.32 -3.74
CA SER A 131 -0.25 4.27 -5.18
C SER A 131 1.25 4.41 -5.45
N PHE A 132 1.75 3.77 -6.52
CA PHE A 132 3.16 3.89 -6.95
C PHE A 132 3.31 4.64 -8.28
N ASN A 133 2.23 4.76 -9.03
CA ASN A 133 2.21 5.41 -10.34
C ASN A 133 0.81 5.97 -10.63
N GLN A 134 0.69 6.69 -11.75
CA GLN A 134 -0.56 7.33 -12.15
C GLN A 134 -1.71 6.34 -12.41
N TYR A 135 -1.41 5.12 -12.90
CA TYR A 135 -2.43 4.11 -13.14
C TYR A 135 -3.04 3.61 -11.82
N GLY A 136 -2.21 3.29 -10.83
CA GLY A 136 -2.67 2.96 -9.48
C GLY A 136 -3.32 4.15 -8.76
N GLU A 137 -2.94 5.38 -9.09
CA GLU A 137 -3.57 6.60 -8.59
C GLU A 137 -5.03 6.71 -9.05
N GLU A 138 -5.32 6.40 -10.31
CA GLU A 138 -6.69 6.37 -10.83
C GLU A 138 -7.56 5.32 -10.14
N HIS A 139 -6.96 4.21 -9.69
CA HIS A 139 -7.66 3.20 -8.91
C HIS A 139 -8.08 3.76 -7.54
N VAL A 140 -7.12 4.27 -6.75
CA VAL A 140 -7.43 4.77 -5.41
C VAL A 140 -8.36 5.98 -5.44
N LYS A 141 -8.29 6.81 -6.48
CA LYS A 141 -9.19 7.94 -6.68
C LYS A 141 -10.66 7.54 -6.65
N THR A 142 -11.01 6.36 -7.17
CA THR A 142 -12.40 5.84 -7.13
C THR A 142 -12.93 5.60 -5.72
N PHE A 143 -12.06 5.37 -4.73
CA PHE A 143 -12.44 5.25 -3.32
C PHE A 143 -12.45 6.61 -2.60
N ILE A 144 -11.47 7.47 -2.93
CA ILE A 144 -11.27 8.77 -2.29
C ILE A 144 -12.45 9.71 -2.57
N GLU A 145 -12.98 9.74 -3.80
CA GLU A 145 -14.05 10.66 -4.17
C GLU A 145 -15.35 10.41 -3.38
N PRO A 146 -15.90 9.17 -3.31
CA PRO A 146 -17.04 8.88 -2.44
C PRO A 146 -16.75 9.09 -0.96
N PHE A 147 -15.51 8.85 -0.51
CA PHE A 147 -15.09 9.11 0.87
C PHE A 147 -15.27 10.59 1.23
N PHE A 148 -14.68 11.50 0.45
CA PHE A 148 -14.80 12.93 0.74
C PHE A 148 -16.24 13.41 0.62
N LYS A 149 -17.04 12.88 -0.32
CA LYS A 149 -18.46 13.23 -0.43
C LYS A 149 -19.27 12.91 0.84
N ASN A 150 -18.91 11.85 1.56
CA ASN A 150 -19.68 11.37 2.72
C ASN A 150 -19.10 11.77 4.09
N PHE A 151 -17.79 12.00 4.17
CA PHE A 151 -17.09 12.17 5.46
C PHE A 151 -16.32 13.49 5.58
N SER A 152 -16.40 14.39 4.59
CA SER A 152 -15.84 15.74 4.74
C SER A 152 -16.47 16.45 5.94
N GLY A 153 -15.63 16.89 6.89
CA GLY A 153 -16.06 17.60 8.10
C GLY A 153 -16.10 16.75 9.37
N HIS A 154 -15.94 15.43 9.29
CA HIS A 154 -15.81 14.58 10.47
C HIS A 154 -14.40 14.68 11.06
N ALA A 155 -14.27 15.18 12.29
CA ALA A 155 -12.95 15.46 12.89
C ALA A 155 -12.07 14.21 13.09
N LYS A 156 -12.68 13.05 13.36
CA LYS A 156 -11.96 11.78 13.63
C LYS A 156 -11.86 10.85 12.41
N ILE A 157 -12.50 11.19 11.29
CA ILE A 157 -12.46 10.40 10.06
C ILE A 157 -11.54 11.10 9.06
N GLN A 158 -10.53 10.40 8.56
CA GLN A 158 -9.55 10.98 7.63
C GLN A 158 -9.23 10.06 6.46
N ASN A 159 -8.77 10.65 5.36
CA ASN A 159 -8.13 9.93 4.26
C ASN A 159 -6.63 10.24 4.28
N LEU A 160 -5.81 9.20 4.25
CA LEU A 160 -4.35 9.30 4.19
C LEU A 160 -3.89 8.77 2.83
N LYS A 161 -3.36 9.65 1.99
CA LYS A 161 -2.90 9.30 0.65
C LYS A 161 -1.39 9.17 0.62
N VAL A 162 -0.90 7.96 0.34
CA VAL A 162 0.51 7.62 0.28
C VAL A 162 0.91 7.35 -1.17
N THR A 163 1.81 8.16 -1.70
CA THR A 163 2.45 7.92 -2.99
C THR A 163 3.88 7.43 -2.74
N ILE A 164 4.22 6.26 -3.29
CA ILE A 164 5.55 5.66 -3.16
C ILE A 164 6.26 5.73 -4.51
N GLU A 165 7.33 6.51 -4.60
CA GLU A 165 8.18 6.60 -5.79
C GLU A 165 9.58 6.08 -5.46
N THR A 166 10.10 5.18 -6.28
CA THR A 166 11.42 4.55 -6.06
C THR A 166 12.46 5.03 -7.06
N ASN A 167 12.04 5.58 -8.20
CA ASN A 167 12.94 6.10 -9.21
C ASN A 167 13.47 7.47 -8.78
N PHE A 168 14.80 7.61 -8.74
CA PHE A 168 15.46 8.84 -8.29
C PHE A 168 15.11 10.07 -9.15
N VAL A 169 15.09 9.92 -10.48
CA VAL A 169 14.80 11.02 -11.41
C VAL A 169 13.35 11.48 -11.25
N LYS A 170 12.39 10.54 -11.23
CA LYS A 170 10.98 10.86 -10.97
C LYS A 170 10.79 11.47 -9.59
N SER A 171 11.49 10.96 -8.58
CA SER A 171 11.46 11.53 -7.23
C SER A 171 11.90 13.00 -7.20
N LEU A 172 12.93 13.35 -7.98
CA LEU A 172 13.39 14.74 -8.10
C LEU A 172 12.31 15.62 -8.77
N ILE A 173 11.70 15.15 -9.85
CA ILE A 173 10.60 15.84 -10.54
C ILE A 173 9.42 16.07 -9.58
N ILE A 174 9.02 15.03 -8.83
CA ILE A 174 7.93 15.12 -7.86
C ILE A 174 8.25 16.16 -6.80
N LYS A 175 9.47 16.16 -6.26
CA LYS A 175 9.90 17.11 -5.22
C LYS A 175 9.94 18.56 -5.72
N LEU A 176 10.40 18.79 -6.95
CA LEU A 176 10.60 20.14 -7.49
C LEU A 176 9.33 20.74 -8.10
N PHE A 177 8.45 19.93 -8.71
CA PHE A 177 7.32 20.43 -9.49
C PHE A 177 5.96 19.99 -8.93
N VAL A 178 5.80 18.70 -8.60
CA VAL A 178 4.50 18.15 -8.20
C VAL A 178 4.13 18.59 -6.79
N ILE A 179 5.02 18.45 -5.81
CA ILE A 179 4.75 18.84 -4.41
C ILE A 179 4.40 20.33 -4.29
N PRO A 180 5.15 21.28 -4.89
CA PRO A 180 4.77 22.69 -4.87
C PRO A 180 3.44 22.98 -5.56
N SER A 181 3.14 22.31 -6.67
CA SER A 181 1.85 22.43 -7.36
C SER A 181 0.69 21.96 -6.48
N LEU A 182 0.84 20.78 -5.85
CA LEU A 182 -0.15 20.21 -4.93
C LEU A 182 -0.41 21.10 -3.72
N ARG A 183 0.62 21.73 -3.15
CA ARG A 183 0.44 22.69 -2.05
C ARG A 183 -0.40 23.90 -2.43
N ARG A 184 -0.38 24.31 -3.70
CA ARG A 184 -1.18 25.44 -4.20
C ARG A 184 -2.62 25.04 -4.52
N SER A 185 -2.85 23.80 -4.93
CA SER A 185 -4.18 23.34 -5.35
C SER A 185 -4.99 22.68 -4.23
N ILE A 186 -4.35 22.14 -3.19
CA ILE A 186 -5.00 21.42 -2.11
C ILE A 186 -5.13 22.34 -0.88
N PRO A 187 -6.28 22.33 -0.17
CA PRO A 187 -6.43 23.02 1.11
C PRO A 187 -5.37 22.63 2.13
N GLU A 188 -4.84 23.61 2.87
CA GLU A 188 -3.76 23.41 3.85
C GLU A 188 -4.11 22.39 4.94
N SER A 189 -5.38 22.32 5.34
CA SER A 189 -5.87 21.33 6.31
C SER A 189 -5.63 19.87 5.90
N LEU A 190 -5.54 19.60 4.59
CA LEU A 190 -5.29 18.28 4.04
C LEU A 190 -3.80 18.00 3.81
N HIS A 191 -2.91 18.99 3.89
CA HIS A 191 -1.49 18.81 3.54
C HIS A 191 -0.78 17.75 4.40
N LYS A 192 -1.19 17.59 5.66
CA LYS A 192 -0.68 16.54 6.55
C LYS A 192 -0.99 15.12 6.06
N ASN A 193 -2.04 14.96 5.25
CA ASN A 193 -2.56 13.67 4.81
C ASN A 193 -2.03 13.22 3.43
N TYR A 194 -1.31 14.08 2.72
CA TYR A 194 -0.66 13.74 1.44
C TYR A 194 0.79 13.40 1.70
N ILE A 195 1.11 12.11 1.56
CA ILE A 195 2.35 11.49 2.02
C ILE A 195 3.13 10.97 0.81
N PHE A 196 4.45 11.20 0.82
CA PHE A 196 5.39 10.80 -0.21
C PHE A 196 6.54 10.02 0.40
N MET A 197 6.70 8.79 -0.06
CA MET A 197 7.82 7.91 0.26
C MET A 197 8.72 7.80 -0.98
N PHE A 198 10.02 8.06 -0.82
CA PHE A 198 10.98 8.14 -1.94
C PHE A 198 12.03 7.01 -1.93
N ASN A 199 11.73 5.92 -1.25
CA ASN A 199 12.60 4.77 -1.06
C ASN A 199 11.81 3.49 -1.30
N LYS A 200 12.51 2.42 -1.68
CA LYS A 200 11.92 1.09 -1.80
C LYS A 200 11.92 0.41 -0.42
N ASP A 201 10.80 -0.18 -0.05
CA ASP A 201 10.70 -1.02 1.17
C ASP A 201 9.95 -2.31 0.85
N THR A 202 10.69 -3.37 0.55
CA THR A 202 10.10 -4.68 0.22
C THR A 202 9.39 -5.32 1.40
N ASN A 203 9.82 -5.04 2.63
CA ASN A 203 9.17 -5.59 3.83
C ASN A 203 7.79 -4.96 4.02
N LEU A 204 7.67 -3.64 3.80
CA LEU A 204 6.37 -2.95 3.78
C LEU A 204 5.44 -3.58 2.75
N TYR A 205 5.95 -3.85 1.54
CA TYR A 205 5.14 -4.38 0.44
C TYR A 205 4.64 -5.78 0.76
N GLU A 206 5.52 -6.64 1.27
CA GLU A 206 5.14 -7.99 1.68
C GLU A 206 4.15 -7.98 2.85
N ALA A 207 4.36 -7.12 3.85
CA ALA A 207 3.46 -6.99 4.99
C ALA A 207 2.05 -6.56 4.57
N LEU A 208 1.94 -5.69 3.56
CA LEU A 208 0.67 -5.18 3.03
C LEU A 208 0.13 -5.96 1.82
N GLY A 209 0.80 -7.04 1.39
CA GLY A 209 0.37 -7.82 0.22
C GLY A 209 0.36 -7.01 -1.09
N MET A 210 1.27 -6.04 -1.20
CA MET A 210 1.41 -5.19 -2.38
C MET A 210 2.30 -5.87 -3.41
N ASP A 211 1.73 -6.85 -4.10
CA ASP A 211 2.46 -7.70 -5.04
C ASP A 211 2.73 -7.04 -6.41
N ASN A 212 1.96 -6.00 -6.77
CA ASN A 212 2.01 -5.36 -8.09
C ASN A 212 1.96 -3.84 -7.99
N LEU A 213 3.01 -3.15 -8.45
CA LEU A 213 3.16 -1.71 -8.28
C LEU A 213 2.22 -0.88 -9.17
N TYR A 214 1.51 -1.49 -10.13
CA TYR A 214 0.49 -0.79 -10.91
C TYR A 214 -0.86 -0.72 -10.24
N ARG A 215 -1.12 -1.53 -9.23
CA ARG A 215 -2.40 -1.50 -8.54
C ARG A 215 -2.38 -0.41 -7.48
N GLY A 216 -3.47 0.34 -7.41
CA GLY A 216 -3.82 1.11 -6.22
C GLY A 216 -4.32 0.17 -5.13
N TYR A 217 -3.93 0.45 -3.88
CA TYR A 217 -4.33 -0.29 -2.69
C TYR A 217 -5.06 0.64 -1.73
N THR A 218 -6.09 0.10 -1.07
CA THR A 218 -6.96 0.84 -0.15
C THR A 218 -7.14 0.03 1.12
N PHE A 219 -6.99 0.66 2.28
CA PHE A 219 -7.10 0.05 3.59
C PHE A 219 -8.00 0.89 4.49
N LEU A 220 -8.83 0.23 5.30
CA LEU A 220 -9.47 0.87 6.46
C LEU A 220 -8.65 0.53 7.70
N VAL A 221 -8.21 1.56 8.38
CA VAL A 221 -7.40 1.50 9.59
C VAL A 221 -8.18 2.12 10.74
N ASP A 222 -8.21 1.43 11.89
CA ASP A 222 -8.90 1.91 13.09
C ASP A 222 -8.05 2.85 13.95
N SER A 223 -8.65 3.39 15.02
CA SER A 223 -7.96 4.33 15.92
C SER A 223 -6.74 3.72 16.63
N ASN A 224 -6.67 2.40 16.72
CA ASN A 224 -5.56 1.64 17.28
C ASN A 224 -4.52 1.24 16.21
N CYS A 225 -4.58 1.84 15.02
CA CYS A 225 -3.70 1.57 13.88
C CYS A 225 -3.80 0.14 13.33
N LYS A 226 -4.91 -0.57 13.52
CA LYS A 226 -5.10 -1.92 12.98
C LYS A 226 -5.78 -1.88 11.62
N ILE A 227 -5.33 -2.73 10.69
CA ILE A 227 -5.94 -2.89 9.37
C ILE A 227 -7.20 -3.76 9.52
N ARG A 228 -8.36 -3.14 9.35
CA ARG A 228 -9.67 -3.77 9.53
C ARG A 228 -10.34 -4.18 8.24
N TRP A 229 -9.93 -3.59 7.11
CA TRP A 229 -10.42 -3.93 5.79
C TRP A 229 -9.41 -3.52 4.74
N PHE A 230 -9.43 -4.17 3.58
CA PHE A 230 -8.52 -3.90 2.49
C PHE A 230 -9.15 -4.22 1.13
N ALA A 231 -8.75 -3.46 0.13
CA ALA A 231 -9.13 -3.59 -1.27
C ALA A 231 -7.97 -3.14 -2.18
N HIS A 232 -8.06 -3.46 -3.46
CA HIS A 232 -7.10 -3.04 -4.48
C HIS A 232 -7.79 -2.88 -5.83
N GLY A 233 -7.13 -2.26 -6.80
CA GLY A 233 -7.73 -2.01 -8.12
C GLY A 233 -8.79 -0.92 -8.08
N ARG A 234 -9.54 -0.71 -9.16
CA ARG A 234 -10.68 0.21 -9.14
C ARG A 234 -11.77 -0.31 -8.22
N ALA A 235 -12.50 0.61 -7.59
CA ALA A 235 -13.62 0.28 -6.74
C ALA A 235 -14.80 -0.23 -7.59
N THR A 236 -15.37 -1.36 -7.18
CA THR A 236 -16.69 -1.80 -7.66
C THR A 236 -17.79 -1.08 -6.88
N SER A 237 -19.00 -1.00 -7.43
CA SER A 237 -20.14 -0.38 -6.73
C SER A 237 -20.41 -1.02 -5.36
N ASN A 238 -20.32 -2.35 -5.28
CA ASN A 238 -20.50 -3.12 -4.05
C ASN A 238 -19.44 -2.76 -2.99
N GLU A 239 -18.19 -2.60 -3.39
CA GLU A 239 -17.11 -2.20 -2.47
C GLU A 239 -17.25 -0.76 -1.99
N LEU A 240 -17.77 0.14 -2.82
CA LEU A 240 -18.04 1.51 -2.40
C LEU A 240 -19.11 1.55 -1.32
N GLU A 241 -20.25 0.88 -1.55
CA GLU A 241 -21.32 0.78 -0.55
C GLU A 241 -20.83 0.13 0.74
N THR A 242 -20.07 -0.97 0.61
CA THR A 242 -19.45 -1.67 1.73
C THR A 242 -18.50 -0.75 2.49
N MET A 243 -17.55 -0.10 1.80
CA MET A 243 -16.56 0.79 2.41
C MET A 243 -17.23 1.91 3.21
N LEU A 244 -18.22 2.59 2.63
CA LEU A 244 -18.93 3.68 3.30
C LEU A 244 -19.66 3.19 4.57
N LYS A 245 -20.29 2.02 4.52
CA LYS A 245 -20.90 1.39 5.69
C LYS A 245 -19.86 1.02 6.75
N LEU A 246 -18.76 0.42 6.33
CA LEU A 246 -17.71 -0.05 7.23
C LEU A 246 -16.98 1.10 7.93
N ILE A 247 -16.76 2.24 7.26
CA ILE A 247 -16.18 3.44 7.90
C ILE A 247 -17.08 3.92 9.05
N LYS A 248 -18.40 4.01 8.84
CA LYS A 248 -19.35 4.42 9.89
C LYS A 248 -19.36 3.44 11.07
N LEU A 249 -19.32 2.13 10.77
CA LEU A 249 -19.24 1.10 11.81
C LEU A 249 -17.95 1.23 12.60
N LEU A 250 -16.82 1.43 11.92
CA LEU A 250 -15.51 1.53 12.55
C LEU A 250 -15.39 2.77 13.43
N ASP A 251 -15.91 3.91 12.97
CA ASP A 251 -15.92 5.14 13.76
C ASP A 251 -16.77 4.99 15.04
N ASN A 252 -17.92 4.32 14.94
CA ASN A 252 -18.76 4.00 16.09
C ASN A 252 -18.10 3.01 17.07
N GLU A 253 -17.37 1.99 16.58
CA GLU A 253 -16.58 1.08 17.41
C GLU A 253 -15.49 1.84 18.19
N ASN A 254 -14.83 2.80 17.54
CA ASN A 254 -13.76 3.60 18.14
C ASN A 254 -14.31 4.53 19.25
N VAL A 255 -15.49 5.13 19.06
CA VAL A 255 -16.12 5.99 20.08
C VAL A 255 -16.51 5.21 21.33
N LYS A 256 -16.93 3.94 21.21
CA LYS A 256 -17.31 3.09 22.35
C LYS A 256 -16.14 2.52 23.12
N SER A 257 -14.95 2.51 22.52
CA SER A 257 -13.73 1.97 23.12
C SER A 257 -12.92 3.03 23.89
N CYS A 258 -13.32 4.31 23.79
CA CYS A 258 -12.81 5.43 24.60
C CYS A 258 -13.66 5.62 25.86
#